data_AF-A0A959RS04-F1
#
_entry.id   AF-A0A959RS04-F1
#
_cell.length_a   1.000
_cell.length_b   1.000
_cell.length_c   1.000
_cell.angle_alpha   90.00
_cell.angle_beta   90.00
_cell.angle_gamma   90.00
#
_symmetry.space_group_name_H-M   'P 1'
#
loop_
_entity.id
_entity.type
_entity.pdbx_description
1 polymer ?
#
loop_
_entity_poly.entity_id
_entity_poly.type
_entity_poly.pdbx_seq_one_letter_code
_entity_poly.pdbx_strand_id
1 'polypeptide(L)'
;MLLNGNNVLENIDEANLSKELEIAKFRNYGREHFSDLIKDEISFEYFINHSSKFYSINLPREISDYFLRLDTAQFFWISECTVIKQVEDLLFAKNNKFNFVSNYREIKKYYSKWITQKTTKEKQYFALSIGNQVDRNFTYQSFYNLIIYGTILTFDKSVYNPHRAIELFTRAIEVINNCDIDPPTKTELLYYTNIFKGFAHLQEYEYKQARNTFIESLNYNEHGVNAYYYIALSSRYLDDFDSAFDGLKSVLEFDRMRFQYAINYNHLKLFSFFYNGANFYNVFNELGFAQLLPDIDFLLRSLFSSDSNSMDITYSKLINLDNLRIKSFFDDSVSKEIEFLKNALDSYKQKRNGLIRIVEQIFRDKLITLIEYVRNLIESHYFEQIKEDINVFDKQIEQNKRQLALLKQEREDAKKKISMTKKEASDHLEESLAERAKHLEAKIKHLDESHNYNPQQVFYSSMIFTVVISIIVFLVVGTISSIMGLSEESSTIKALALSGIKWGGVTFLLGIGISIFTSISSMWEKNDEKKNLVNKLKYVKEMEAQERSLLEEESVLKTKIYEQKFIDRITTQEKIIKEFVKERDQNYNYKYNIAKKEIDDFITPLNNLLTSLENAG
;
A
#
# COMPACT_ATOMS: atom_id res chain seq x y z
N MET A 1 -54.14 79.67 12.28
CA MET A 1 -53.15 79.00 11.40
C MET A 1 -51.84 78.77 12.17
N LEU A 2 -51.94 78.14 13.34
CA LEU A 2 -50.82 77.77 14.21
C LEU A 2 -51.22 76.40 14.76
N LEU A 3 -50.74 75.33 14.14
CA LEU A 3 -50.76 73.93 14.60
C LEU A 3 -50.21 73.07 13.45
N ASN A 4 -48.88 72.93 13.39
CA ASN A 4 -48.17 71.84 12.69
C ASN A 4 -46.65 71.84 12.97
N GLY A 5 -46.21 72.41 14.10
CA GLY A 5 -44.80 72.43 14.50
C GLY A 5 -44.39 71.33 15.48
N ASN A 6 -45.33 70.81 16.29
CA ASN A 6 -45.00 69.88 17.39
C ASN A 6 -44.87 68.42 16.94
N ASN A 7 -45.66 67.95 15.98
CA ASN A 7 -45.58 66.55 15.50
C ASN A 7 -44.30 66.24 14.71
N VAL A 8 -43.64 67.24 14.11
CA VAL A 8 -42.41 67.01 13.34
C VAL A 8 -41.20 66.91 14.28
N LEU A 9 -41.19 67.65 15.38
CA LEU A 9 -40.13 67.59 16.39
C LEU A 9 -40.20 66.31 17.23
N GLU A 10 -41.40 65.85 17.63
CA GLU A 10 -41.58 64.58 18.36
C GLU A 10 -41.17 63.36 17.52
N ASN A 11 -41.51 63.32 16.22
CA ASN A 11 -41.11 62.21 15.34
C ASN A 11 -39.60 62.14 15.07
N ILE A 12 -38.89 63.28 15.07
CA ILE A 12 -37.43 63.31 14.90
C ILE A 12 -36.73 62.82 16.18
N ASP A 13 -37.27 63.13 17.35
CA ASP A 13 -36.74 62.66 18.63
C ASP A 13 -36.98 61.14 18.81
N GLU A 14 -38.14 60.62 18.42
CA GLU A 14 -38.43 59.17 18.46
C GLU A 14 -37.56 58.35 17.51
N ALA A 15 -37.34 58.82 16.27
CA ALA A 15 -36.50 58.12 15.30
C ALA A 15 -35.02 58.08 15.73
N ASN A 16 -34.52 59.18 16.30
CA ASN A 16 -33.17 59.24 16.87
C ASN A 16 -33.03 58.33 18.09
N LEU A 17 -34.02 58.33 18.99
CA LEU A 17 -34.05 57.45 20.16
C LEU A 17 -34.08 55.96 19.75
N SER A 18 -34.86 55.61 18.72
CA SER A 18 -34.93 54.24 18.18
C SER A 18 -33.55 53.79 17.65
N LYS A 19 -32.87 54.65 16.89
CA LYS A 19 -31.52 54.36 16.36
C LYS A 19 -30.48 54.22 17.46
N GLU A 20 -30.53 55.07 18.49
CA GLU A 20 -29.65 54.97 19.66
C GLU A 20 -29.89 53.66 20.44
N LEU A 21 -31.16 53.27 20.59
CA LEU A 21 -31.53 52.01 21.23
C LEU A 21 -31.01 50.79 20.44
N GLU A 22 -31.11 50.79 19.12
CA GLU A 22 -30.55 49.75 18.25
C GLU A 22 -29.04 49.64 18.40
N ILE A 23 -28.32 50.77 18.37
CA ILE A 23 -26.87 50.80 18.56
C ILE A 23 -26.48 50.30 19.95
N ALA A 24 -27.21 50.69 21.00
CA ALA A 24 -26.97 50.24 22.36
C ALA A 24 -27.19 48.72 22.50
N LYS A 25 -28.27 48.18 21.91
CA LYS A 25 -28.54 46.73 21.85
C LYS A 25 -27.41 46.00 21.12
N PHE A 26 -26.97 46.51 19.97
CA PHE A 26 -25.90 45.93 19.18
C PHE A 26 -24.57 45.86 19.94
N ARG A 27 -24.16 46.96 20.59
CA ARG A 27 -22.95 46.98 21.43
C ARG A 27 -23.05 46.04 22.63
N ASN A 28 -24.19 46.01 23.30
CA ASN A 28 -24.41 45.11 24.43
C ASN A 28 -24.34 43.65 23.99
N TYR A 29 -24.94 43.31 22.85
CA TYR A 29 -24.84 41.98 22.27
C TYR A 29 -23.39 41.59 21.96
N GLY A 30 -22.64 42.49 21.31
CA GLY A 30 -21.21 42.28 21.05
C GLY A 30 -20.42 42.04 22.33
N ARG A 31 -20.64 42.83 23.38
CA ARG A 31 -19.97 42.64 24.68
C ARG A 31 -20.38 41.35 25.37
N GLU A 32 -21.66 40.99 25.35
CA GLU A 32 -22.16 39.76 25.98
C GLU A 32 -21.56 38.51 25.32
N HIS A 33 -21.49 38.49 23.99
CA HIS A 33 -21.07 37.31 23.24
C HIS A 33 -19.59 37.29 22.87
N PHE A 34 -18.89 38.43 22.87
CA PHE A 34 -17.49 38.51 22.43
C PHE A 34 -16.56 39.25 23.41
N SER A 35 -17.08 39.82 24.51
CA SER A 35 -16.43 40.53 25.63
C SER A 35 -14.93 40.80 25.44
N ASP A 36 -14.10 39.77 25.65
CA ASP A 36 -12.65 39.88 25.79
C ASP A 36 -11.92 40.19 24.48
N LEU A 37 -12.61 40.11 23.34
CA LEU A 37 -12.03 40.23 22.01
C LEU A 37 -12.28 41.59 21.36
N ILE A 38 -13.38 42.27 21.72
CA ILE A 38 -13.74 43.56 21.13
C ILE A 38 -12.79 44.62 21.71
N LYS A 39 -11.92 45.14 20.84
CA LYS A 39 -11.00 46.23 21.17
C LYS A 39 -11.42 47.49 20.44
N ASP A 40 -11.73 48.54 21.18
CA ASP A 40 -12.08 49.84 20.59
C ASP A 40 -10.89 50.42 19.79
N GLU A 41 -9.69 50.42 20.37
CA GLU A 41 -8.49 50.96 19.74
C GLU A 41 -7.38 49.91 19.62
N ILE A 42 -6.68 49.93 18.48
CA ILE A 42 -5.51 49.10 18.22
C ILE A 42 -4.30 50.03 18.03
N SER A 43 -3.31 49.88 18.91
CA SER A 43 -2.08 50.66 18.81
C SER A 43 -1.22 50.19 17.63
N PHE A 44 -0.40 51.10 17.11
CA PHE A 44 0.57 50.79 16.06
C PHE A 44 1.49 49.61 16.43
N GLU A 45 2.03 49.62 17.66
CA GLU A 45 2.91 48.54 18.15
C GLU A 45 2.18 47.19 18.23
N TYR A 46 0.93 47.18 18.70
CA TYR A 46 0.13 45.96 18.71
C TYR A 46 -0.09 45.43 17.29
N PHE A 47 -0.47 46.31 16.34
CA PHE A 47 -0.69 45.93 14.95
C PHE A 47 0.57 45.28 14.34
N ILE A 48 1.73 45.93 14.47
CA ILE A 48 2.99 45.43 13.88
C ILE A 48 3.41 44.10 14.51
N ASN A 49 3.31 43.96 15.83
CA ASN A 49 3.64 42.71 16.51
C ASN A 49 2.69 41.58 16.09
N HIS A 50 1.39 41.87 15.98
CA HIS A 50 0.39 40.89 15.61
C HIS A 50 0.51 40.47 14.13
N SER A 51 0.69 41.42 13.22
CA SER A 51 0.86 41.15 11.79
C SER A 51 2.18 40.42 11.51
N SER A 52 3.28 40.81 12.15
CA SER A 52 4.57 40.11 12.01
C SER A 52 4.44 38.64 12.44
N LYS A 53 3.78 38.38 13.58
CA LYS A 53 3.48 37.02 14.02
C LYS A 53 2.60 36.28 13.01
N PHE A 54 1.57 36.94 12.46
CA PHE A 54 0.70 36.35 11.44
C PHE A 54 1.51 35.89 10.21
N TYR A 55 2.31 36.76 9.61
CA TYR A 55 3.08 36.46 8.40
C TYR A 55 4.27 35.54 8.63
N SER A 56 4.70 35.34 9.88
CA SER A 56 5.68 34.31 10.23
C SER A 56 5.11 32.89 10.17
N ILE A 57 3.78 32.75 10.14
CA ILE A 57 3.09 31.47 10.04
C ILE A 57 2.82 31.19 8.57
N ASN A 58 3.36 30.09 8.04
CA ASN A 58 3.10 29.65 6.66
C ASN A 58 1.69 29.06 6.56
N LEU A 59 0.68 29.93 6.48
CA LEU A 59 -0.72 29.54 6.35
C LEU A 59 -1.08 29.21 4.90
N PRO A 60 -2.00 28.26 4.67
CA PRO A 60 -2.52 27.98 3.34
C PRO A 60 -3.38 29.18 2.86
N ARG A 61 -3.44 29.37 1.53
CA ARG A 61 -3.95 30.59 0.89
C ARG A 61 -5.35 30.95 1.38
N GLU A 62 -6.18 29.93 1.57
CA GLU A 62 -7.59 29.98 1.95
C GLU A 62 -7.85 30.62 3.32
N ILE A 63 -6.85 30.65 4.21
CA ILE A 63 -6.96 31.25 5.56
C ILE A 63 -5.87 32.28 5.85
N SER A 64 -5.11 32.67 4.82
CA SER A 64 -3.91 33.51 4.92
C SER A 64 -4.17 35.02 4.78
N ASP A 65 -5.41 35.46 4.60
CA ASP A 65 -5.71 36.88 4.47
C ASP A 65 -5.68 37.62 5.82
N TYR A 66 -4.86 38.66 5.96
CA TYR A 66 -4.76 39.43 7.20
C TYR A 66 -5.79 40.55 7.20
N PHE A 67 -6.68 40.56 8.20
CA PHE A 67 -7.74 41.54 8.27
C PHE A 67 -7.23 42.95 8.62
N LEU A 68 -7.63 43.92 7.82
CA LEU A 68 -7.31 45.34 7.91
C LEU A 68 -8.54 46.09 8.36
N ARG A 69 -8.57 46.45 9.65
CA ARG A 69 -9.60 47.35 10.18
C ARG A 69 -9.35 48.76 9.64
N LEU A 70 -10.41 49.43 9.19
CA LEU A 70 -10.32 50.70 8.44
C LEU A 70 -9.49 51.78 9.15
N ASP A 71 -9.62 51.90 10.46
CA ASP A 71 -8.91 52.86 11.31
C ASP A 71 -7.41 52.54 11.53
N THR A 72 -6.97 51.33 11.20
CA THR A 72 -5.58 50.85 11.33
C THR A 72 -4.96 50.47 9.99
N ALA A 73 -5.74 50.47 8.90
CA ALA A 73 -5.32 49.99 7.59
C ALA A 73 -4.01 50.65 7.13
N GLN A 74 -3.82 51.94 7.43
CA GLN A 74 -2.59 52.66 7.11
C GLN A 74 -1.31 52.04 7.71
N PHE A 75 -1.39 51.22 8.76
CA PHE A 75 -0.21 50.55 9.32
C PHE A 75 0.32 49.41 8.45
N PHE A 76 -0.51 48.88 7.54
CA PHE A 76 -0.18 47.74 6.70
C PHE A 76 1.10 47.95 5.86
N TRP A 77 1.25 49.12 5.23
CA TRP A 77 2.34 49.38 4.27
C TRP A 77 3.75 49.54 4.90
N ILE A 78 3.83 49.52 6.23
CA ILE A 78 5.09 49.45 6.98
C ILE A 78 5.21 48.19 7.83
N SER A 79 4.23 47.30 7.73
CA SER A 79 4.34 45.98 8.32
C SER A 79 5.35 45.12 7.58
N GLU A 80 5.88 44.11 8.25
CA GLU A 80 6.80 43.13 7.68
C GLU A 80 6.08 42.02 6.90
N CYS A 81 5.01 42.35 6.18
CA CYS A 81 4.27 41.36 5.40
C CYS A 81 5.07 40.87 4.19
N THR A 82 4.75 39.65 3.74
CA THR A 82 5.49 38.95 2.68
C THR A 82 5.52 39.75 1.38
N VAL A 83 4.37 40.30 0.96
CA VAL A 83 4.27 41.11 -0.27
C VAL A 83 5.13 42.36 -0.23
N ILE A 84 5.25 43.04 0.93
CA ILE A 84 6.11 44.22 1.06
C ILE A 84 7.58 43.83 1.01
N LYS A 85 7.97 42.72 1.65
CA LYS A 85 9.34 42.18 1.58
C LYS A 85 9.72 41.81 0.14
N GLN A 86 8.83 41.15 -0.58
CA GLN A 86 9.04 40.80 -2.00
C GLN A 86 9.15 42.05 -2.88
N VAL A 87 8.31 43.06 -2.66
CA VAL A 87 8.44 44.35 -3.34
C VAL A 87 9.79 44.99 -3.04
N GLU A 88 10.22 45.02 -1.79
CA GLU A 88 11.54 45.54 -1.40
C GLU A 88 12.68 44.81 -2.11
N ASP A 89 12.67 43.48 -2.08
CA ASP A 89 13.67 42.65 -2.75
C ASP A 89 13.72 42.93 -4.25
N LEU A 90 12.56 43.07 -4.91
CA LEU A 90 12.48 43.43 -6.34
C LEU A 90 13.02 44.83 -6.62
N LEU A 91 12.69 45.81 -5.77
CA LEU A 91 13.15 47.19 -5.90
C LEU A 91 14.67 47.29 -5.68
N PHE A 92 15.24 46.49 -4.77
CA PHE A 92 16.67 46.46 -4.48
C PHE A 92 17.47 45.60 -5.47
N ALA A 93 16.89 44.54 -6.03
CA ALA A 93 17.53 43.66 -7.02
C ALA A 93 17.65 44.33 -8.41
N LYS A 94 16.76 45.26 -8.77
CA LYS A 94 16.86 46.08 -9.99
C LYS A 94 17.96 47.15 -9.84
N ASN A 95 19.20 46.68 -9.92
CA ASN A 95 20.45 47.28 -9.47
C ASN A 95 20.96 48.54 -10.24
N ASN A 96 20.14 49.44 -10.81
CA ASN A 96 20.70 50.52 -11.68
C ASN A 96 19.97 51.89 -11.78
N LYS A 97 19.15 52.29 -10.80
CA LYS A 97 18.75 53.72 -10.68
C LYS A 97 18.86 54.17 -9.23
N PHE A 98 20.04 54.65 -8.83
CA PHE A 98 20.33 55.18 -7.49
C PHE A 98 19.22 56.11 -6.94
N ASN A 99 18.66 56.96 -7.81
CA ASN A 99 17.58 57.89 -7.47
C ASN A 99 16.26 57.19 -7.09
N PHE A 100 15.95 56.04 -7.67
CA PHE A 100 14.70 55.32 -7.43
C PHE A 100 14.71 54.59 -6.08
N VAL A 101 15.82 53.91 -5.77
CA VAL A 101 16.02 53.26 -4.46
C VAL A 101 16.10 54.29 -3.33
N SER A 102 16.79 55.42 -3.57
CA SER A 102 16.84 56.53 -2.61
C SER A 102 15.45 57.12 -2.35
N ASN A 103 14.66 57.34 -3.40
CA ASN A 103 13.28 57.87 -3.28
C ASN A 103 12.37 56.90 -2.50
N TYR A 104 12.45 55.59 -2.76
CA TYR A 104 11.70 54.59 -1.99
C TYR A 104 12.04 54.63 -0.50
N ARG A 105 13.34 54.61 -0.15
CA ARG A 105 13.78 54.64 1.25
C ARG A 105 13.33 55.92 1.97
N GLU A 106 13.37 57.05 1.27
CA GLU A 106 12.93 58.33 1.81
C GLU A 106 11.41 58.39 2.03
N ILE A 107 10.61 57.97 1.05
CA ILE A 107 9.14 57.87 1.16
C ILE A 107 8.76 56.93 2.31
N LYS A 108 9.37 55.73 2.39
CA LYS A 108 9.11 54.79 3.49
C LYS A 108 9.45 55.43 4.84
N LYS A 109 10.58 56.11 4.96
CA LYS A 109 10.98 56.82 6.18
C LYS A 109 9.99 57.92 6.57
N TYR A 110 9.54 58.75 5.63
CA TYR A 110 8.54 59.78 5.90
C TYR A 110 7.19 59.18 6.25
N TYR A 111 6.79 58.08 5.61
CA TYR A 111 5.54 57.41 5.90
C TYR A 111 5.53 56.76 7.29
N SER A 112 6.63 56.11 7.69
CA SER A 112 6.79 55.62 9.07
C SER A 112 6.72 56.75 10.10
N LYS A 113 7.31 57.93 9.81
CA LYS A 113 7.17 59.11 10.67
C LYS A 113 5.74 59.63 10.70
N TRP A 114 5.07 59.70 9.55
CA TRP A 114 3.67 60.13 9.44
C TRP A 114 2.73 59.25 10.30
N ILE A 115 2.92 57.92 10.27
CA ILE A 115 2.13 56.97 11.07
C ILE A 115 2.35 57.17 12.58
N THR A 116 3.61 57.31 12.99
CA THR A 116 4.00 57.31 14.41
C THR A 116 3.84 58.67 15.09
N GLN A 117 3.71 59.75 14.32
CA GLN A 117 3.62 61.09 14.86
C GLN A 117 2.26 61.35 15.51
N LYS A 118 2.24 62.09 16.64
CA LYS A 118 1.00 62.42 17.35
C LYS A 118 0.44 63.79 16.97
N THR A 119 1.29 64.74 16.58
CA THR A 119 0.84 66.11 16.28
C THR A 119 0.34 66.23 14.84
N THR A 120 -0.78 66.92 14.65
CA THR A 120 -1.39 67.14 13.33
C THR A 120 -0.47 67.93 12.40
N LYS A 121 0.27 68.92 12.91
CA LYS A 121 1.19 69.76 12.11
C LYS A 121 2.35 68.95 11.52
N GLU A 122 2.95 68.08 12.33
CA GLU A 122 4.06 67.25 11.86
C GLU A 122 3.56 66.12 10.94
N LYS A 123 2.38 65.54 11.20
CA LYS A 123 1.72 64.64 10.24
C LYS A 123 1.54 65.32 8.88
N GLN A 124 0.95 66.51 8.87
CA GLN A 124 0.74 67.29 7.65
C GLN A 124 2.07 67.58 6.93
N TYR A 125 3.13 67.93 7.66
CA TYR A 125 4.47 68.12 7.09
C TYR A 125 4.97 66.88 6.35
N PHE A 126 4.90 65.69 6.98
CA PHE A 126 5.35 64.45 6.33
C PHE A 126 4.45 64.06 5.16
N ALA A 127 3.14 64.24 5.29
CA ALA A 127 2.17 63.99 4.22
C ALA A 127 2.44 64.85 2.98
N LEU A 128 2.64 66.17 3.17
CA LEU A 128 2.98 67.10 2.08
C LEU A 128 4.35 66.81 1.48
N SER A 129 5.33 66.38 2.31
CA SER A 129 6.65 65.99 1.82
C SER A 129 6.58 64.80 0.88
N ILE A 130 5.79 63.77 1.23
CA ILE A 130 5.54 62.61 0.37
C ILE A 130 4.82 63.05 -0.90
N GLY A 131 3.73 63.82 -0.79
CA GLY A 131 2.98 64.31 -1.96
C GLY A 131 3.85 65.06 -2.96
N ASN A 132 4.68 66.00 -2.47
CA ASN A 132 5.63 66.73 -3.31
C ASN A 132 6.65 65.81 -4.01
N GLN A 133 7.11 64.75 -3.34
CA GLN A 133 8.06 63.79 -3.94
C GLN A 133 7.41 62.90 -5.00
N VAL A 134 6.16 62.49 -4.77
CA VAL A 134 5.39 61.71 -5.75
C VAL A 134 5.08 62.56 -6.97
N ASP A 135 4.66 63.82 -6.79
CA ASP A 135 4.30 64.72 -7.89
C ASP A 135 5.51 65.14 -8.75
N ARG A 136 6.66 65.42 -8.13
CA ARG A 136 7.89 65.81 -8.84
C ARG A 136 8.47 64.69 -9.71
N ASN A 137 8.23 63.44 -9.35
CA ASN A 137 8.81 62.26 -10.01
C ASN A 137 7.79 61.50 -10.86
N PHE A 138 6.83 62.19 -11.47
CA PHE A 138 5.68 61.61 -12.19
C PHE A 138 6.04 60.56 -13.25
N THR A 139 7.22 60.68 -13.88
CA THR A 139 7.73 59.80 -14.94
C THR A 139 8.37 58.50 -14.42
N TYR A 140 8.65 58.40 -13.11
CA TYR A 140 9.32 57.27 -12.45
C TYR A 140 8.55 56.77 -11.22
N GLN A 141 7.24 57.03 -11.14
CA GLN A 141 6.44 56.63 -9.99
C GLN A 141 6.39 55.10 -9.87
N SER A 142 7.02 54.58 -8.82
CA SER A 142 6.76 53.22 -8.35
C SER A 142 5.29 53.11 -7.98
N PHE A 143 4.65 51.98 -8.30
CA PHE A 143 3.31 51.67 -7.80
C PHE A 143 3.23 51.81 -6.27
N TYR A 144 4.32 51.49 -5.54
CA TYR A 144 4.40 51.67 -4.09
C TYR A 144 4.21 53.13 -3.68
N ASN A 145 4.86 54.08 -4.37
CA ASN A 145 4.76 55.49 -4.04
C ASN A 145 3.33 56.03 -4.26
N LEU A 146 2.67 55.56 -5.31
CA LEU A 146 1.27 55.87 -5.61
C LEU A 146 0.36 55.35 -4.50
N ILE A 147 0.55 54.09 -4.09
CA ILE A 147 -0.21 53.45 -3.01
C ILE A 147 -0.04 54.18 -1.68
N ILE A 148 1.21 54.50 -1.31
CA ILE A 148 1.51 55.21 -0.06
C ILE A 148 0.83 56.57 -0.04
N TYR A 149 0.97 57.35 -1.12
CA TYR A 149 0.37 58.68 -1.16
C TYR A 149 -1.16 58.61 -1.22
N GLY A 150 -1.73 57.69 -2.00
CA GLY A 150 -3.17 57.41 -2.01
C GLY A 150 -3.69 57.09 -0.61
N THR A 151 -2.98 56.23 0.13
CA THR A 151 -3.33 55.89 1.52
C THR A 151 -3.36 57.11 2.43
N ILE A 152 -2.38 58.01 2.33
CA ILE A 152 -2.36 59.25 3.13
C ILE A 152 -3.57 60.13 2.79
N LEU A 153 -3.87 60.30 1.51
CA LEU A 153 -5.01 61.12 1.06
C LEU A 153 -6.37 60.51 1.46
N THR A 154 -6.45 59.20 1.66
CA THR A 154 -7.65 58.53 2.18
C THR A 154 -7.85 58.74 3.68
N PHE A 155 -6.78 58.68 4.49
CA PHE A 155 -6.90 58.59 5.95
C PHE A 155 -6.48 59.85 6.74
N ASP A 156 -5.65 60.74 6.19
CA ASP A 156 -5.21 61.95 6.89
C ASP A 156 -6.19 63.11 6.69
N LYS A 157 -6.89 63.50 7.77
CA LYS A 157 -7.82 64.63 7.77
C LYS A 157 -7.20 65.97 7.31
N SER A 158 -5.89 66.17 7.47
CA SER A 158 -5.21 67.44 7.12
C SER A 158 -4.91 67.59 5.62
N VAL A 159 -4.88 66.49 4.87
CA VAL A 159 -4.64 66.46 3.42
C VAL A 159 -5.67 65.60 2.69
N TYR A 160 -6.82 65.35 3.32
CA TYR A 160 -7.85 64.45 2.85
C TYR A 160 -8.29 64.80 1.42
N ASN A 161 -8.11 63.86 0.50
CA ASN A 161 -8.51 63.98 -0.90
C ASN A 161 -8.69 62.58 -1.52
N PRO A 162 -9.78 61.89 -1.19
CA PRO A 162 -10.02 60.52 -1.65
C PRO A 162 -10.30 60.40 -3.15
N HIS A 163 -10.84 61.42 -3.83
CA HIS A 163 -10.94 61.40 -5.30
C HIS A 163 -9.55 61.27 -5.93
N ARG A 164 -8.58 62.07 -5.47
CA ARG A 164 -7.19 61.93 -5.90
C ARG A 164 -6.58 60.61 -5.45
N ALA A 165 -6.94 60.10 -4.26
CA ALA A 165 -6.51 58.77 -3.83
C ALA A 165 -6.97 57.66 -4.80
N ILE A 166 -8.23 57.71 -5.26
CA ILE A 166 -8.81 56.76 -6.23
C ILE A 166 -8.04 56.81 -7.56
N GLU A 167 -7.69 58.00 -8.05
CA GLU A 167 -6.85 58.16 -9.25
C GLU A 167 -5.47 57.52 -9.06
N LEU A 168 -4.83 57.77 -7.91
CA LEU A 168 -3.52 57.19 -7.58
C LEU A 168 -3.56 55.66 -7.48
N PHE A 169 -4.60 55.09 -6.85
CA PHE A 169 -4.76 53.64 -6.76
C PHE A 169 -5.06 53.01 -8.12
N THR A 170 -5.90 53.65 -8.94
CA THR A 170 -6.21 53.17 -10.30
C THR A 170 -4.93 53.14 -11.14
N ARG A 171 -4.13 54.19 -11.08
CA ARG A 171 -2.83 54.21 -11.75
C ARG A 171 -1.85 53.20 -11.16
N ALA A 172 -1.86 52.97 -9.85
CA ALA A 172 -1.02 51.96 -9.23
C ALA A 172 -1.36 50.55 -9.78
N ILE A 173 -2.64 50.23 -9.94
CA ILE A 173 -3.12 48.98 -10.55
C ILE A 173 -2.60 48.84 -11.98
N GLU A 174 -2.71 49.89 -12.81
CA GLU A 174 -2.17 49.90 -14.18
C GLU A 174 -0.66 49.64 -14.19
N VAL A 175 0.08 50.29 -13.29
CA VAL A 175 1.53 50.11 -13.18
C VAL A 175 1.87 48.69 -12.72
N ILE A 176 1.16 48.12 -11.74
CA ILE A 176 1.38 46.75 -11.25
C ILE A 176 1.14 45.73 -12.37
N ASN A 177 0.06 45.88 -13.14
CA ASN A 177 -0.27 44.98 -14.24
C ASN A 177 0.85 44.94 -15.29
N ASN A 178 1.41 46.10 -15.62
CA ASN A 178 2.49 46.26 -16.59
C ASN A 178 3.89 45.98 -16.03
N CYS A 179 4.04 45.81 -14.71
CA CYS A 179 5.33 45.50 -14.10
C CYS A 179 5.70 44.02 -14.26
N ASP A 180 6.98 43.77 -14.51
CA ASP A 180 7.57 42.43 -14.44
C ASP A 180 7.84 42.07 -12.97
N ILE A 181 6.84 41.43 -12.36
CA ILE A 181 6.75 40.94 -10.98
C ILE A 181 6.21 39.51 -11.08
N ASP A 182 6.66 38.62 -10.21
CA ASP A 182 6.16 37.25 -10.18
C ASP A 182 4.62 37.21 -9.97
N PRO A 183 3.91 36.25 -10.59
CA PRO A 183 2.44 36.23 -10.55
C PRO A 183 1.82 36.20 -9.14
N PRO A 184 2.36 35.45 -8.15
CA PRO A 184 1.83 35.48 -6.79
C PRO A 184 1.91 36.87 -6.14
N THR A 185 3.08 37.51 -6.16
CA THR A 185 3.28 38.85 -5.61
C THR A 185 2.41 39.89 -6.34
N LYS A 186 2.30 39.78 -7.68
CA LYS A 186 1.42 40.65 -8.47
C LYS A 186 -0.04 40.52 -8.05
N THR A 187 -0.51 39.29 -7.85
CA THR A 187 -1.90 39.01 -7.43
C THR A 187 -2.19 39.60 -6.05
N GLU A 188 -1.28 39.41 -5.09
CA GLU A 188 -1.41 39.95 -3.74
C GLU A 188 -1.37 41.49 -3.71
N LEU A 189 -0.51 42.11 -4.53
CA LEU A 189 -0.47 43.57 -4.69
C LEU A 189 -1.77 44.12 -5.26
N LEU A 190 -2.32 43.49 -6.30
CA LEU A 190 -3.58 43.89 -6.91
C LEU A 190 -4.74 43.72 -5.94
N TYR A 191 -4.73 42.66 -5.14
CA TYR A 191 -5.70 42.44 -4.07
C TYR A 191 -5.71 43.61 -3.08
N TYR A 192 -4.60 43.87 -2.38
CA TYR A 192 -4.55 44.93 -1.36
C TYR A 192 -4.72 46.33 -1.97
N THR A 193 -4.22 46.59 -3.19
CA THR A 193 -4.44 47.90 -3.83
C THR A 193 -5.93 48.14 -4.08
N ASN A 194 -6.69 47.12 -4.48
CA ASN A 194 -8.15 47.23 -4.60
C ASN A 194 -8.84 47.38 -3.24
N ILE A 195 -8.39 46.70 -2.18
CA ILE A 195 -8.91 46.93 -0.82
C ILE A 195 -8.77 48.41 -0.42
N PHE A 196 -7.59 49.01 -0.59
CA PHE A 196 -7.36 50.42 -0.27
C PHE A 196 -8.12 51.39 -1.18
N LYS A 197 -8.28 51.07 -2.47
CA LYS A 197 -9.16 51.83 -3.38
C LYS A 197 -10.62 51.78 -2.91
N GLY A 198 -11.09 50.62 -2.46
CA GLY A 198 -12.40 50.45 -1.86
C GLY A 198 -12.58 51.30 -0.59
N PHE A 199 -11.55 51.40 0.26
CA PHE A 199 -11.56 52.32 1.41
C PHE A 199 -11.72 53.78 1.00
N ALA A 200 -11.05 54.21 -0.07
CA ALA A 200 -11.22 55.58 -0.58
C ALA A 200 -12.66 55.85 -1.04
N HIS A 201 -13.30 54.92 -1.75
CA HIS A 201 -14.73 55.05 -2.11
C HIS A 201 -15.66 55.02 -0.88
N LEU A 202 -15.36 54.20 0.14
CA LEU A 202 -16.15 54.19 1.39
C LEU A 202 -16.09 55.53 2.13
N GLN A 203 -14.92 56.17 2.19
CA GLN A 203 -14.76 57.48 2.85
C GLN A 203 -15.54 58.60 2.14
N GLU A 204 -15.76 58.47 0.82
CA GLU A 204 -16.61 59.37 0.04
C GLU A 204 -18.10 59.00 0.03
N TYR A 205 -18.49 58.00 0.82
CA TYR A 205 -19.87 57.48 0.84
C TYR A 205 -20.34 56.95 -0.53
N GLU A 206 -19.42 56.63 -1.44
CA GLU A 206 -19.68 56.02 -2.74
C GLU A 206 -19.82 54.49 -2.60
N TYR A 207 -20.82 54.06 -1.82
CA TYR A 207 -20.94 52.66 -1.38
C TYR A 207 -21.06 51.65 -2.54
N LYS A 208 -21.69 52.05 -3.66
CA LYS A 208 -21.81 51.19 -4.85
C LYS A 208 -20.46 50.92 -5.51
N GLN A 209 -19.65 51.97 -5.67
CA GLN A 209 -18.30 51.89 -6.24
C GLN A 209 -17.36 51.14 -5.29
N ALA A 210 -17.48 51.41 -3.98
CA ALA A 210 -16.76 50.67 -2.95
C ALA A 210 -17.05 49.16 -3.04
N ARG A 211 -18.34 48.78 -3.05
CA ARG A 211 -18.78 47.38 -3.17
C ARG A 211 -18.21 46.72 -4.42
N ASN A 212 -18.33 47.36 -5.58
CA ASN A 212 -17.80 46.82 -6.83
C ASN A 212 -16.28 46.63 -6.76
N THR A 213 -15.55 47.57 -6.18
CA THR A 213 -14.09 47.47 -6.00
C THR A 213 -13.71 46.31 -5.09
N PHE A 214 -14.45 46.08 -3.99
CA PHE A 214 -14.21 44.93 -3.13
C PHE A 214 -14.55 43.60 -3.82
N ILE A 215 -15.63 43.54 -4.63
CA ILE A 215 -15.93 42.37 -5.45
C ILE A 215 -14.80 42.10 -6.46
N GLU A 216 -14.29 43.14 -7.13
CA GLU A 216 -13.15 43.02 -8.04
C GLU A 216 -11.90 42.45 -7.33
N SER A 217 -11.69 42.80 -6.05
CA SER A 217 -10.58 42.27 -5.27
C SER A 217 -10.66 40.74 -5.07
N LEU A 218 -11.86 40.16 -5.01
CA LEU A 218 -12.04 38.71 -4.88
C LEU A 218 -11.53 37.93 -6.10
N ASN A 219 -11.41 38.57 -7.28
CA ASN A 219 -10.78 37.95 -8.45
C ASN A 219 -9.28 37.66 -8.23
N TYR A 220 -8.65 38.34 -7.28
CA TYR A 220 -7.25 38.14 -6.92
C TYR A 220 -7.09 37.27 -5.66
N ASN A 221 -8.04 37.37 -4.72
CA ASN A 221 -8.09 36.50 -3.55
C ASN A 221 -9.54 36.09 -3.25
N GLU A 222 -9.93 34.91 -3.72
CA GLU A 222 -11.30 34.40 -3.58
C GLU A 222 -11.71 34.19 -2.12
N HIS A 223 -10.73 34.01 -1.21
CA HIS A 223 -10.94 33.85 0.23
C HIS A 223 -10.60 35.12 1.02
N GLY A 224 -10.59 36.28 0.35
CA GLY A 224 -10.21 37.56 0.95
C GLY A 224 -11.22 38.04 2.00
N VAL A 225 -10.96 37.78 3.28
CA VAL A 225 -11.84 38.20 4.40
C VAL A 225 -12.03 39.72 4.45
N ASN A 226 -11.03 40.51 4.07
CA ASN A 226 -11.19 41.96 3.96
C ASN A 226 -12.31 42.31 2.97
N ALA A 227 -12.26 41.72 1.78
CA ALA A 227 -13.22 41.98 0.72
C ALA A 227 -14.64 41.62 1.18
N TYR A 228 -14.84 40.42 1.74
CA TYR A 228 -16.15 40.01 2.25
C TYR A 228 -16.70 40.92 3.34
N TYR A 229 -15.87 41.33 4.31
CA TYR A 229 -16.28 42.24 5.37
C TYR A 229 -16.75 43.59 4.82
N TYR A 230 -16.00 44.18 3.89
CA TYR A 230 -16.33 45.49 3.34
C TYR A 230 -17.39 45.45 2.22
N ILE A 231 -17.56 44.32 1.54
CA ILE A 231 -18.76 44.04 0.72
C ILE A 231 -19.98 44.04 1.62
N ALA A 232 -19.91 43.40 2.80
CA ALA A 232 -21.04 43.37 3.72
C ALA A 232 -21.41 44.78 4.21
N LEU A 233 -20.40 45.56 4.61
CA LEU A 233 -20.60 46.94 5.08
C LEU A 233 -21.19 47.85 3.99
N SER A 234 -20.63 47.81 2.79
CA SER A 234 -21.12 48.62 1.67
C SER A 234 -22.51 48.21 1.20
N SER A 235 -22.81 46.91 1.14
CA SER A 235 -24.14 46.39 0.82
C SER A 235 -25.17 46.81 1.87
N ARG A 236 -24.76 46.78 3.14
CA ARG A 236 -25.58 47.28 4.23
C ARG A 236 -25.93 48.76 4.02
N TYR A 237 -24.98 49.63 3.69
CA TYR A 237 -25.28 51.05 3.40
C TYR A 237 -26.12 51.29 2.13
N LEU A 238 -26.25 50.27 1.27
CA LEU A 238 -27.12 50.28 0.10
C LEU A 238 -28.49 49.62 0.36
N ASP A 239 -28.78 49.26 1.62
CA ASP A 239 -29.96 48.51 2.06
C ASP A 239 -30.14 47.15 1.35
N ASP A 240 -29.03 46.58 0.86
CA ASP A 240 -28.95 45.22 0.28
C ASP A 240 -28.58 44.24 1.41
N PHE A 241 -29.58 43.92 2.23
CA PHE A 241 -29.41 43.12 3.45
C PHE A 241 -28.97 41.67 3.15
N ASP A 242 -29.43 41.09 2.05
CA ASP A 242 -29.05 39.73 1.63
C ASP A 242 -27.55 39.64 1.34
N SER A 243 -27.03 40.56 0.52
CA SER A 243 -25.59 40.62 0.23
C SER A 243 -24.76 40.94 1.48
N ALA A 244 -25.31 41.75 2.39
CA ALA A 244 -24.67 42.02 3.67
C ALA A 244 -24.56 40.76 4.54
N PHE A 245 -25.65 40.00 4.65
CA PHE A 245 -25.69 38.74 5.37
C PHE A 245 -24.70 37.71 4.80
N ASP A 246 -24.66 37.52 3.48
CA ASP A 246 -23.75 36.59 2.81
C ASP A 246 -22.27 36.96 3.02
N GLY A 247 -21.94 38.25 3.01
CA GLY A 247 -20.61 38.74 3.33
C GLY A 247 -20.22 38.44 4.78
N LEU A 248 -21.12 38.68 5.75
CA LEU A 248 -20.88 38.37 7.16
C LEU A 248 -20.73 36.86 7.40
N LYS A 249 -21.54 36.04 6.75
CA LYS A 249 -21.41 34.58 6.77
C LYS A 249 -20.04 34.12 6.27
N SER A 250 -19.55 34.72 5.18
CA SER A 250 -18.22 34.41 4.62
C SER A 250 -17.09 34.79 5.58
N VAL A 251 -17.20 35.91 6.29
CA VAL A 251 -16.24 36.29 7.34
C VAL A 251 -16.23 35.29 8.50
N LEU A 252 -17.41 34.83 8.93
CA LEU A 252 -17.52 33.86 10.01
C LEU A 252 -16.96 32.49 9.62
N GLU A 253 -17.24 32.04 8.40
CA GLU A 253 -16.69 30.78 7.88
C GLU A 253 -15.18 30.82 7.74
N PHE A 254 -14.61 31.96 7.36
CA PHE A 254 -13.16 32.12 7.33
C PHE A 254 -12.51 31.95 8.72
N ASP A 255 -13.11 32.51 9.77
CA ASP A 255 -12.67 32.27 11.15
C ASP A 255 -12.84 30.80 11.55
N ARG A 256 -13.96 30.17 11.18
CA ARG A 256 -14.21 28.73 11.42
C ARG A 256 -13.15 27.85 10.75
N MET A 257 -12.78 28.14 9.50
CA MET A 257 -11.74 27.42 8.77
C MET A 257 -10.37 27.54 9.48
N ARG A 258 -10.04 28.74 10.00
CA ARG A 258 -8.82 28.95 10.81
C ARG A 258 -8.81 28.10 12.07
N PHE A 259 -9.93 28.06 12.80
CA PHE A 259 -10.05 27.23 13.99
C PHE A 259 -9.92 25.75 13.65
N GLN A 260 -10.62 25.29 12.61
CA GLN A 260 -10.57 23.91 12.15
C GLN A 260 -9.14 23.52 11.76
N TYR A 261 -8.42 24.38 11.05
CA TYR A 261 -7.02 24.16 10.72
C TYR A 261 -6.19 23.94 11.99
N ALA A 262 -6.24 24.86 12.96
CA ALA A 262 -5.45 24.73 14.19
C ALA A 262 -5.82 23.47 15.01
N ILE A 263 -7.09 23.10 15.03
CA ILE A 263 -7.61 21.91 15.74
C ILE A 263 -7.13 20.62 15.06
N ASN A 264 -7.24 20.53 13.73
CA ASN A 264 -6.81 19.35 12.98
C ASN A 264 -5.31 19.07 13.12
N TYR A 265 -4.48 20.11 13.19
CA TYR A 265 -3.04 20.00 13.40
C TYR A 265 -2.59 19.94 14.87
N ASN A 266 -3.52 19.79 15.83
CA ASN A 266 -3.23 19.74 17.26
C ASN A 266 -2.40 20.94 17.78
N HIS A 267 -2.58 22.13 17.19
CA HIS A 267 -1.70 23.28 17.42
C HIS A 267 -2.35 24.35 18.31
N LEU A 268 -2.36 24.12 19.63
CA LEU A 268 -3.03 24.99 20.61
C LEU A 268 -2.63 26.46 20.53
N LYS A 269 -1.32 26.75 20.40
CA LYS A 269 -0.84 28.15 20.30
C LYS A 269 -1.38 28.89 19.07
N LEU A 270 -1.68 28.15 17.99
CA LEU A 270 -2.19 28.71 16.75
C LEU A 270 -3.70 28.91 16.88
N PHE A 271 -4.40 27.96 17.50
CA PHE A 271 -5.80 28.12 17.87
C PHE A 271 -6.00 29.37 18.74
N SER A 272 -5.19 29.54 19.79
CA SER A 272 -5.23 30.73 20.64
C SER A 272 -4.92 32.02 19.88
N PHE A 273 -3.99 31.97 18.92
CA PHE A 273 -3.67 33.11 18.07
C PHE A 273 -4.86 33.49 17.19
N PHE A 274 -5.48 32.53 16.50
CA PHE A 274 -6.68 32.76 15.70
C PHE A 274 -7.87 33.21 16.53
N TYR A 275 -8.03 32.70 17.75
CA TYR A 275 -9.13 33.10 18.63
C TYR A 275 -9.04 34.57 19.02
N ASN A 276 -7.85 35.01 19.40
CA ASN A 276 -7.61 36.40 19.76
C ASN A 276 -7.62 37.35 18.54
N GLY A 277 -7.27 36.82 17.35
CA GLY A 277 -7.19 37.54 16.09
C GLY A 277 -8.32 37.24 15.11
N ALA A 278 -9.47 36.76 15.60
CA ALA A 278 -10.63 36.46 14.77
C ALA A 278 -11.18 37.75 14.12
N ASN A 279 -11.82 37.62 12.97
CA ASN A 279 -12.23 38.76 12.18
C ASN A 279 -13.68 39.17 12.48
N PHE A 280 -14.55 38.20 12.77
CA PHE A 280 -15.99 38.42 12.88
C PHE A 280 -16.38 39.38 14.02
N TYR A 281 -15.68 39.36 15.16
CA TYR A 281 -16.02 40.28 16.26
C TYR A 281 -15.84 41.76 15.87
N ASN A 282 -15.08 42.07 14.82
CA ASN A 282 -14.93 43.44 14.34
C ASN A 282 -16.22 44.01 13.74
N VAL A 283 -17.23 43.17 13.44
CA VAL A 283 -18.58 43.62 13.08
C VAL A 283 -19.14 44.54 14.16
N PHE A 284 -18.90 44.24 15.45
CA PHE A 284 -19.40 45.02 16.57
C PHE A 284 -18.66 46.35 16.81
N ASN A 285 -17.53 46.57 16.13
CA ASN A 285 -16.83 47.86 16.12
C ASN A 285 -17.41 48.83 15.10
N GLU A 286 -18.18 48.34 14.13
CA GLU A 286 -18.73 49.14 13.02
C GLU A 286 -20.24 49.33 13.19
N LEU A 287 -20.65 50.57 13.50
CA LEU A 287 -22.04 50.90 13.80
C LEU A 287 -22.97 50.74 12.60
N GLY A 288 -22.42 50.74 11.37
CA GLY A 288 -23.20 50.43 10.15
C GLY A 288 -23.95 49.09 10.22
N PHE A 289 -23.44 48.12 10.98
CA PHE A 289 -24.05 46.81 11.15
C PHE A 289 -25.15 46.74 12.22
N ALA A 290 -25.42 47.81 12.97
CA ALA A 290 -26.37 47.74 14.09
C ALA A 290 -27.79 47.26 13.69
N GLN A 291 -28.25 47.62 12.49
CA GLN A 291 -29.56 47.18 11.98
C GLN A 291 -29.60 45.71 11.55
N LEU A 292 -28.44 45.08 11.33
CA LEU A 292 -28.30 43.66 11.01
C LEU A 292 -28.23 42.78 12.26
N LEU A 293 -28.43 43.34 13.46
CA LEU A 293 -28.39 42.56 14.70
C LEU A 293 -29.30 41.31 14.67
N PRO A 294 -30.56 41.37 14.17
CA PRO A 294 -31.40 40.17 14.07
C PRO A 294 -30.78 39.09 13.18
N ASP A 295 -30.20 39.48 12.05
CA ASP A 295 -29.59 38.55 11.09
C ASP A 295 -28.28 37.97 11.61
N ILE A 296 -27.49 38.79 12.33
CA ILE A 296 -26.27 38.35 13.03
C ILE A 296 -26.62 37.36 14.14
N ASP A 297 -27.65 37.64 14.94
CA ASP A 297 -28.11 36.72 15.98
C ASP A 297 -28.62 35.41 15.37
N PHE A 298 -29.36 35.48 14.26
CA PHE A 298 -29.79 34.30 13.52
C PHE A 298 -28.60 33.49 13.00
N LEU A 299 -27.62 34.14 12.35
CA LEU A 299 -26.41 33.50 11.83
C LEU A 299 -25.65 32.76 12.94
N LEU A 300 -25.42 33.42 14.06
CA LEU A 300 -24.71 32.85 15.20
C LEU A 300 -25.50 31.67 15.81
N ARG A 301 -26.81 31.83 16.04
CA ARG A 301 -27.65 30.76 16.58
C ARG A 301 -27.76 29.55 15.66
N SER A 302 -27.76 29.76 14.34
CA SER A 302 -27.80 28.65 13.36
C SER A 302 -26.56 27.76 13.43
N LEU A 303 -25.45 28.29 13.95
CA LEU A 303 -24.18 27.59 14.13
C LEU A 303 -23.95 27.12 15.57
N PHE A 304 -24.74 27.60 16.53
CA PHE A 304 -24.65 27.14 17.91
C PHE A 304 -25.33 25.77 18.04
N SER A 305 -24.66 24.83 18.70
CA SER A 305 -25.36 23.64 19.18
C SER A 305 -26.47 24.06 20.15
N SER A 306 -27.58 23.32 20.11
CA SER A 306 -28.77 23.60 20.92
C SER A 306 -28.50 23.56 22.44
N ASP A 307 -27.41 22.91 22.86
CA ASP A 307 -27.07 22.69 24.27
C ASP A 307 -25.93 23.61 24.76
N SER A 308 -26.23 24.42 25.78
CA SER A 308 -25.31 25.43 26.33
C SER A 308 -24.08 24.88 27.07
N ASN A 309 -24.03 23.56 27.32
CA ASN A 309 -22.95 22.88 28.05
C ASN A 309 -22.14 21.88 27.18
N SER A 310 -22.23 21.99 25.85
CA SER A 310 -21.70 20.99 24.92
C SER A 310 -20.18 20.77 25.01
N MET A 311 -19.39 21.83 25.23
CA MET A 311 -17.93 21.74 25.45
C MET A 311 -17.57 21.02 26.75
N ASP A 312 -18.31 21.28 27.84
CA ASP A 312 -18.10 20.59 29.12
C ASP A 312 -18.45 19.11 29.01
N ILE A 313 -19.51 18.78 28.26
CA ILE A 313 -19.84 17.39 27.92
C ILE A 313 -18.68 16.77 27.15
N THR A 314 -18.20 17.38 26.06
CA THR A 314 -17.07 16.89 25.27
C THR A 314 -15.82 16.67 26.13
N TYR A 315 -15.49 17.63 27.02
CA TYR A 315 -14.37 17.49 27.96
C TYR A 315 -14.56 16.32 28.93
N SER A 316 -15.76 16.17 29.52
CA SER A 316 -16.04 15.05 30.42
C SER A 316 -15.89 13.69 29.73
N LYS A 317 -16.29 13.59 28.45
CA LYS A 317 -16.14 12.36 27.65
C LYS A 317 -14.69 12.08 27.31
N LEU A 318 -13.88 13.10 27.03
CA LEU A 318 -12.44 12.97 26.86
C LEU A 318 -11.75 12.48 28.15
N ILE A 319 -12.15 13.00 29.32
CA ILE A 319 -11.62 12.53 30.61
C ILE A 319 -12.03 11.08 30.85
N ASN A 320 -13.26 10.69 30.52
CA ASN A 320 -13.70 9.30 30.62
C ASN A 320 -12.89 8.39 29.69
N LEU A 321 -12.64 8.79 28.44
CA LEU A 321 -11.79 8.08 27.49
C LEU A 321 -10.38 7.87 28.06
N ASP A 322 -9.77 8.91 28.62
CA ASP A 322 -8.44 8.81 29.22
C ASP A 322 -8.40 7.98 30.52
N ASN A 323 -9.53 7.78 31.19
CA ASN A 323 -9.62 6.93 32.38
C ASN A 323 -9.92 5.46 32.06
N LEU A 324 -10.25 5.12 30.81
CA LEU A 324 -10.46 3.73 30.41
C LEU A 324 -9.15 2.93 30.48
N ARG A 325 -9.28 1.62 30.74
CA ARG A 325 -8.17 0.67 30.80
C ARG A 325 -7.67 0.27 29.41
N ILE A 326 -7.43 1.25 28.54
CA ILE A 326 -7.07 1.06 27.12
C ILE A 326 -5.78 1.80 26.73
N LYS A 327 -5.09 2.45 27.68
CA LYS A 327 -3.86 3.21 27.41
C LYS A 327 -2.75 2.36 26.80
N SER A 328 -2.75 1.04 27.05
CA SER A 328 -1.80 0.10 26.43
C SER A 328 -1.94 -0.01 24.92
N PHE A 329 -3.08 0.40 24.35
CA PHE A 329 -3.33 0.40 22.91
C PHE A 329 -3.05 1.76 22.26
N PHE A 330 -2.70 2.79 23.04
CA PHE A 330 -2.45 4.12 22.50
C PHE A 330 -1.06 4.17 21.87
N ASP A 331 -1.00 4.70 20.66
CA ASP A 331 0.25 5.12 20.07
C ASP A 331 0.59 6.58 20.46
N ASP A 332 1.72 7.07 19.97
CA ASP A 332 2.15 8.45 20.19
C ASP A 332 1.16 9.48 19.61
N SER A 333 0.42 9.11 18.55
CA SER A 333 -0.55 9.99 17.89
C SER A 333 -1.76 10.23 18.77
N VAL A 334 -2.38 9.14 19.27
CA VAL A 334 -3.50 9.19 20.22
C VAL A 334 -3.12 9.99 21.46
N SER A 335 -1.93 9.73 22.01
CA SER A 335 -1.46 10.40 23.22
C SER A 335 -1.35 11.92 23.03
N LYS A 336 -0.75 12.36 21.92
CA LYS A 336 -0.66 13.79 21.57
C LYS A 336 -2.02 14.44 21.33
N GLU A 337 -2.94 13.71 20.72
CA GLU A 337 -4.28 14.21 20.43
C GLU A 337 -5.13 14.35 21.70
N ILE A 338 -5.06 13.39 22.62
CA ILE A 338 -5.67 13.48 23.95
C ILE A 338 -5.10 14.67 24.72
N GLU A 339 -3.78 14.85 24.72
CA GLU A 339 -3.13 15.99 25.39
C GLU A 339 -3.58 17.33 24.80
N PHE A 340 -3.59 17.45 23.48
CA PHE A 340 -4.07 18.65 22.79
C PHE A 340 -5.53 18.95 23.16
N LEU A 341 -6.43 17.97 23.03
CA LEU A 341 -7.85 18.14 23.32
C LEU A 341 -8.07 18.51 24.79
N LYS A 342 -7.33 17.90 25.73
CA LYS A 342 -7.42 18.23 27.16
C LYS A 342 -7.03 19.68 27.40
N ASN A 343 -5.85 20.08 26.91
CA ASN A 343 -5.33 21.43 27.13
C ASN A 343 -6.23 22.49 26.47
N ALA A 344 -6.73 22.21 25.26
CA ALA A 344 -7.63 23.11 24.54
C ALA A 344 -8.99 23.22 25.24
N LEU A 345 -9.67 22.11 25.48
CA LEU A 345 -10.99 22.14 26.12
C LEU A 345 -10.92 22.70 27.54
N ASP A 346 -9.90 22.38 28.33
CA ASP A 346 -9.74 22.97 29.67
C ASP A 346 -9.57 24.49 29.63
N SER A 347 -8.81 25.01 28.64
CA SER A 347 -8.59 26.45 28.45
C SER A 347 -9.83 27.22 27.96
N TYR A 348 -10.77 26.55 27.29
CA TYR A 348 -11.83 27.22 26.54
C TYR A 348 -13.26 26.82 26.92
N LYS A 349 -13.50 25.68 27.60
CA LYS A 349 -14.86 25.17 27.92
C LYS A 349 -15.72 26.13 28.77
N GLN A 350 -15.10 26.95 29.62
CA GLN A 350 -15.81 27.91 30.46
C GLN A 350 -16.07 29.25 29.74
N LYS A 351 -15.49 29.47 28.57
CA LYS A 351 -15.65 30.73 27.83
C LYS A 351 -16.97 30.75 27.10
N ARG A 352 -17.88 31.65 27.50
CA ARG A 352 -19.20 31.84 26.89
C ARG A 352 -19.17 32.64 25.57
N ASN A 353 -18.01 32.70 24.92
CA ASN A 353 -17.80 33.50 23.72
C ASN A 353 -18.44 32.82 22.48
N GLY A 354 -19.11 33.59 21.62
CA GLY A 354 -19.77 33.09 20.42
C GLY A 354 -18.86 32.31 19.48
N LEU A 355 -17.59 32.69 19.34
CA LEU A 355 -16.63 31.95 18.50
C LEU A 355 -16.29 30.58 19.08
N ILE A 356 -16.27 30.45 20.40
CA ILE A 356 -16.05 29.15 21.06
C ILE A 356 -17.23 28.22 20.79
N ARG A 357 -18.46 28.76 20.81
CA ARG A 357 -19.67 28.01 20.49
C ARG A 357 -19.69 27.44 19.07
N ILE A 358 -19.08 28.15 18.12
CA ILE A 358 -19.01 27.71 16.71
C ILE A 358 -18.03 26.55 16.51
N VAL A 359 -17.00 26.45 17.36
CA VAL A 359 -15.97 25.40 17.23
C VAL A 359 -16.25 24.17 18.08
N GLU A 360 -17.32 24.18 18.89
CA GLU A 360 -17.67 23.04 19.76
C GLU A 360 -17.88 21.76 18.96
N GLN A 361 -18.59 21.87 17.83
CA GLN A 361 -18.81 20.74 16.93
C GLN A 361 -17.47 20.21 16.38
N ILE A 362 -16.51 21.08 16.07
CA ILE A 362 -15.21 20.67 15.55
C ILE A 362 -14.43 19.87 16.60
N PHE A 363 -14.46 20.29 17.88
CA PHE A 363 -13.84 19.52 18.97
C PHE A 363 -14.53 18.18 19.20
N ARG A 364 -15.87 18.15 19.12
CA ARG A 364 -16.67 16.94 19.26
C ARG A 364 -16.36 15.94 18.14
N ASP A 365 -16.39 16.38 16.89
CA ASP A 365 -16.08 15.54 15.72
C ASP A 365 -14.67 14.96 15.84
N LYS A 366 -13.70 15.78 16.26
CA LYS A 366 -12.33 15.31 16.51
C LYS A 366 -12.25 14.25 17.60
N LEU A 367 -13.00 14.40 18.69
CA LEU A 367 -13.08 13.37 19.73
C LEU A 367 -13.75 12.08 19.24
N ILE A 368 -14.80 12.18 18.41
CA ILE A 368 -15.45 11.02 17.80
C ILE A 368 -14.44 10.27 16.91
N THR A 369 -13.75 10.97 16.01
CA THR A 369 -12.71 10.38 15.15
C THR A 369 -11.60 9.73 15.97
N LEU A 370 -11.18 10.35 17.07
CA LEU A 370 -10.19 9.76 17.98
C LEU A 370 -10.69 8.46 18.64
N ILE A 371 -11.95 8.43 19.09
CA ILE A 371 -12.55 7.21 19.67
C ILE A 371 -12.62 6.09 18.64
N GLU A 372 -13.05 6.38 17.42
CA GLU A 372 -13.07 5.41 16.32
C GLU A 372 -11.66 4.89 15.99
N TYR A 373 -10.67 5.79 15.97
CA TYR A 373 -9.29 5.39 15.74
C TYR A 373 -8.76 4.46 16.83
N VAL A 374 -9.05 4.75 18.11
CA VAL A 374 -8.70 3.89 19.24
C VAL A 374 -9.39 2.52 19.15
N ARG A 375 -10.66 2.46 18.73
CA ARG A 375 -11.35 1.19 18.49
C ARG A 375 -10.62 0.34 17.44
N ASN A 376 -10.25 0.95 16.32
CA ASN A 376 -9.53 0.27 15.25
C ASN A 376 -8.15 -0.26 15.72
N LEU A 377 -7.45 0.49 16.59
CA LEU A 377 -6.18 0.03 17.18
C LEU A 377 -6.36 -1.20 18.07
N ILE A 378 -7.42 -1.23 18.89
CA ILE A 378 -7.74 -2.39 19.74
C ILE A 378 -8.05 -3.61 18.88
N GLU A 379 -8.92 -3.49 17.88
CA GLU A 379 -9.26 -4.59 16.97
C GLU A 379 -8.01 -5.11 16.24
N SER A 380 -7.20 -4.21 15.71
CA SER A 380 -5.98 -4.54 14.98
C SER A 380 -4.99 -5.31 15.85
N HIS A 381 -4.78 -4.87 17.10
CA HIS A 381 -3.88 -5.56 18.04
C HIS A 381 -4.25 -7.03 18.23
N TYR A 382 -5.52 -7.31 18.47
CA TYR A 382 -6.00 -8.67 18.69
C TYR A 382 -6.00 -9.53 17.42
N PHE A 383 -6.39 -8.96 16.28
CA PHE A 383 -6.37 -9.69 15.01
C PHE A 383 -4.94 -9.96 14.52
N GLU A 384 -3.98 -9.07 14.79
CA GLU A 384 -2.56 -9.31 14.53
C GLU A 384 -2.00 -10.44 15.39
N GLN A 385 -2.33 -10.49 16.69
CA GLN A 385 -1.93 -11.61 17.55
C GLN A 385 -2.46 -12.96 17.05
N ILE A 386 -3.74 -13.03 16.66
CA ILE A 386 -4.31 -14.24 16.07
C ILE A 386 -3.55 -14.63 14.80
N LYS A 387 -3.26 -13.65 13.93
CA LYS A 387 -2.54 -13.90 12.68
C LYS A 387 -1.14 -14.45 12.94
N GLU A 388 -0.42 -13.90 13.91
CA GLU A 388 0.91 -14.39 14.30
C GLU A 388 0.87 -15.82 14.83
N ASP A 389 -0.09 -16.13 15.70
CA ASP A 389 -0.26 -17.48 16.26
C ASP A 389 -0.63 -18.51 15.18
N ILE A 390 -1.49 -18.14 14.25
CA ILE A 390 -1.96 -19.04 13.17
C ILE A 390 -0.88 -19.26 12.10
N ASN A 391 -0.01 -18.27 11.89
CA ASN A 391 1.12 -18.39 10.97
C ASN A 391 2.07 -19.56 11.32
N VAL A 392 2.11 -19.99 12.59
CA VAL A 392 2.88 -21.18 13.00
C VAL A 392 2.33 -22.44 12.34
N PHE A 393 1.00 -22.61 12.33
CA PHE A 393 0.34 -23.73 11.67
C PHE A 393 0.50 -23.66 10.15
N ASP A 394 0.35 -22.48 9.56
CA ASP A 394 0.52 -22.31 8.10
C ASP A 394 1.93 -22.71 7.66
N LYS A 395 2.96 -22.36 8.44
CA LYS A 395 4.34 -22.82 8.20
C LYS A 395 4.48 -24.34 8.29
N GLN A 396 3.88 -24.98 9.30
CA GLN A 396 3.92 -26.45 9.45
C GLN A 396 3.17 -27.18 8.33
N ILE A 397 2.00 -26.67 7.94
CA ILE A 397 1.20 -27.19 6.82
C ILE A 397 2.03 -27.13 5.53
N GLU A 398 2.69 -26.01 5.25
CA GLU A 398 3.54 -25.86 4.08
C GLU A 398 4.77 -26.79 4.09
N GLN A 399 5.42 -26.95 5.24
CA GLN A 399 6.51 -27.94 5.40
C GLN A 399 6.02 -29.36 5.10
N ASN A 400 4.88 -29.75 5.67
CA ASN A 400 4.31 -31.08 5.46
C ASN A 400 3.86 -31.31 4.00
N LYS A 401 3.33 -30.29 3.32
CA LYS A 401 3.02 -30.35 1.88
C LYS A 401 4.28 -30.56 1.02
N ARG A 402 5.39 -29.88 1.35
CA ARG A 402 6.68 -30.09 0.67
C ARG A 402 7.17 -31.51 0.86
N GLN A 403 7.09 -32.05 2.07
CA GLN A 403 7.46 -33.43 2.36
C GLN A 403 6.57 -34.44 1.61
N LEU A 404 5.27 -34.18 1.51
CA LEU A 404 4.35 -34.98 0.71
C LEU A 404 4.73 -34.99 -0.77
N ALA A 405 5.11 -33.84 -1.33
CA ALA A 405 5.57 -33.74 -2.72
C ALA A 405 6.85 -34.56 -2.95
N LEU A 406 7.81 -34.51 -2.02
CA LEU A 406 9.03 -35.33 -2.06
C LEU A 406 8.71 -36.83 -2.00
N LEU A 407 7.83 -37.28 -1.11
CA LEU A 407 7.41 -38.69 -1.04
C LEU A 407 6.74 -39.17 -2.34
N LYS A 408 5.93 -38.30 -2.97
CA LYS A 408 5.32 -38.61 -4.27
C LYS A 408 6.37 -38.74 -5.37
N GLN A 409 7.39 -37.89 -5.36
CA GLN A 409 8.51 -37.96 -6.29
C GLN A 409 9.36 -39.23 -6.07
N GLU A 410 9.75 -39.52 -4.83
CA GLU A 410 10.52 -40.71 -4.45
C GLU A 410 9.81 -42.02 -4.86
N ARG A 411 8.47 -42.06 -4.77
CA ARG A 411 7.67 -43.19 -5.23
C ARG A 411 7.84 -43.45 -6.72
N GLU A 412 7.73 -42.40 -7.54
CA GLU A 412 7.86 -42.51 -8.99
C GLU A 412 9.30 -42.87 -9.41
N ASP A 413 10.30 -42.33 -8.71
CA ASP A 413 11.71 -42.67 -8.94
C ASP A 413 12.02 -44.12 -8.55
N ALA A 414 11.47 -44.61 -7.43
CA ALA A 414 11.58 -46.01 -7.04
C ALA A 414 10.94 -46.96 -8.07
N LYS A 415 9.76 -46.60 -8.61
CA LYS A 415 9.08 -47.36 -9.66
C LYS A 415 9.93 -47.46 -10.92
N LYS A 416 10.53 -46.35 -11.36
CA LYS A 416 11.48 -46.34 -12.48
C LYS A 416 12.70 -47.20 -12.20
N LYS A 417 13.26 -47.15 -10.98
CA LYS A 417 14.42 -47.95 -10.61
C LYS A 417 14.13 -49.45 -10.64
N ILE A 418 12.98 -49.88 -10.14
CA ILE A 418 12.54 -51.28 -10.19
C ILE A 418 12.36 -51.72 -11.65
N SER A 419 11.74 -50.90 -12.51
CA SER A 419 11.59 -51.22 -13.92
C SER A 419 12.92 -51.31 -14.67
N MET A 420 13.88 -50.42 -14.36
CA MET A 420 15.23 -50.48 -14.92
C MET A 420 15.98 -51.75 -14.46
N THR A 421 15.93 -52.07 -13.16
CA THR A 421 16.57 -53.30 -12.63
C THR A 421 15.97 -54.57 -13.24
N LYS A 422 14.63 -54.62 -13.44
CA LYS A 422 13.97 -55.74 -14.14
C LYS A 422 14.49 -55.86 -15.57
N LYS A 423 14.62 -54.73 -16.27
CA LYS A 423 15.11 -54.70 -17.65
C LYS A 423 16.56 -55.19 -17.73
N GLU A 424 17.44 -54.68 -16.88
CA GLU A 424 18.85 -55.12 -16.82
C GLU A 424 18.97 -56.62 -16.52
N ALA A 425 18.18 -57.14 -15.56
CA ALA A 425 18.17 -58.56 -15.24
C ALA A 425 17.62 -59.42 -16.40
N SER A 426 16.60 -58.94 -17.12
CA SER A 426 16.05 -59.61 -18.30
C SER A 426 17.05 -59.63 -19.45
N ASP A 427 17.73 -58.51 -19.71
CA ASP A 427 18.72 -58.38 -20.79
C ASP A 427 19.91 -59.34 -20.52
N HIS A 428 20.42 -59.38 -19.28
CA HIS A 428 21.49 -60.30 -18.88
C HIS A 428 21.06 -61.78 -18.97
N LEU A 429 19.81 -62.09 -18.60
CA LEU A 429 19.27 -63.44 -18.70
C LEU A 429 19.19 -63.90 -20.16
N GLU A 430 18.65 -63.05 -21.04
CA GLU A 430 18.55 -63.29 -22.48
C GLU A 430 19.93 -63.50 -23.11
N GLU A 431 20.91 -62.66 -22.77
CA GLU A 431 22.29 -62.80 -23.25
C GLU A 431 22.92 -64.14 -22.83
N SER A 432 22.79 -64.51 -21.55
CA SER A 432 23.38 -65.75 -21.00
C SER A 432 22.75 -67.03 -21.58
N LEU A 433 21.44 -67.02 -21.82
CA LEU A 433 20.71 -68.17 -22.37
C LEU A 433 20.91 -68.29 -23.89
N ALA A 434 20.99 -67.17 -24.60
CA ALA A 434 21.32 -67.15 -26.03
C ALA A 434 22.72 -67.73 -26.28
N GLU A 435 23.71 -67.39 -25.44
CA GLU A 435 25.06 -67.95 -25.52
C GLU A 435 25.06 -69.47 -25.29
N ARG A 436 24.30 -69.93 -24.28
CA ARG A 436 24.19 -71.36 -23.93
C ARG A 436 23.47 -72.18 -25.00
N ALA A 437 22.42 -71.61 -25.61
CA ALA A 437 21.71 -72.22 -26.73
C ALA A 437 22.62 -72.34 -27.97
N LYS A 438 23.34 -71.28 -28.33
CA LYS A 438 24.30 -71.26 -29.44
C LYS A 438 25.39 -72.32 -29.28
N HIS A 439 25.90 -72.51 -28.06
CA HIS A 439 26.88 -73.55 -27.76
C HIS A 439 26.32 -74.97 -27.92
N LEU A 440 25.06 -75.21 -27.53
CA LEU A 440 24.39 -76.51 -27.72
C LEU A 440 24.05 -76.80 -29.19
N GLU A 441 23.63 -75.80 -29.96
CA GLU A 441 23.38 -75.92 -31.40
C GLU A 441 24.65 -76.28 -32.16
N ALA A 442 25.78 -75.66 -31.80
CA ALA A 442 27.08 -76.00 -32.35
C ALA A 442 27.44 -77.48 -32.08
N LYS A 443 27.23 -77.97 -30.85
CA LYS A 443 27.48 -79.38 -30.50
C LYS A 443 26.59 -80.37 -31.28
N ILE A 444 25.32 -80.04 -31.50
CA ILE A 444 24.41 -80.89 -32.30
C ILE A 444 24.86 -80.98 -33.76
N LYS A 445 25.34 -79.87 -34.32
CA LYS A 445 25.75 -79.79 -35.74
C LYS A 445 27.02 -80.61 -36.05
N HIS A 446 27.93 -80.74 -35.08
CA HIS A 446 29.21 -81.44 -35.24
C HIS A 446 29.22 -82.89 -34.72
N LEU A 447 28.06 -83.48 -34.39
CA LEU A 447 27.98 -84.84 -33.86
C LEU A 447 28.47 -85.91 -34.86
N ASP A 448 28.25 -85.66 -36.16
CA ASP A 448 28.50 -86.57 -37.28
C ASP A 448 30.00 -86.79 -37.57
N GLU A 449 30.86 -85.91 -37.06
CA GLU A 449 32.31 -85.92 -37.29
C GLU A 449 33.07 -86.73 -36.22
N SER A 450 32.38 -87.23 -35.20
CA SER A 450 32.99 -87.97 -34.10
C SER A 450 33.12 -89.48 -34.42
N HIS A 451 34.32 -90.01 -34.20
CA HIS A 451 34.71 -91.38 -34.62
C HIS A 451 33.82 -92.48 -34.02
N ASN A 452 33.29 -92.27 -32.81
CA ASN A 452 32.48 -93.26 -32.08
C ASN A 452 31.04 -93.38 -32.61
N TYR A 453 30.54 -92.35 -33.30
CA TYR A 453 29.15 -92.28 -33.76
C TYR A 453 29.04 -92.33 -35.30
N ASN A 454 30.15 -92.59 -36.00
CA ASN A 454 30.17 -92.80 -37.45
C ASN A 454 30.08 -94.31 -37.79
N PRO A 455 28.92 -94.79 -38.26
CA PRO A 455 28.67 -96.21 -38.48
C PRO A 455 29.55 -96.84 -39.56
N GLN A 456 30.01 -96.05 -40.54
CA GLN A 456 30.93 -96.54 -41.56
C GLN A 456 32.31 -96.84 -40.96
N GLN A 457 32.84 -95.91 -40.15
CA GLN A 457 34.16 -96.08 -39.54
C GLN A 457 34.19 -97.22 -38.49
N VAL A 458 33.13 -97.35 -37.69
CA VAL A 458 33.00 -98.44 -36.70
C VAL A 458 32.87 -99.79 -37.40
N PHE A 459 32.11 -99.87 -38.50
CA PHE A 459 31.98 -101.09 -39.30
C PHE A 459 33.33 -101.54 -39.87
N TYR A 460 34.06 -100.63 -40.53
CA TYR A 460 35.37 -100.94 -41.13
C TYR A 460 36.37 -101.46 -40.10
N SER A 461 36.42 -100.83 -38.92
CA SER A 461 37.34 -101.25 -37.85
C SER A 461 37.01 -102.68 -37.37
N SER A 462 35.73 -102.99 -37.15
CA SER A 462 35.29 -104.32 -36.70
C SER A 462 35.52 -105.42 -37.75
N MET A 463 35.34 -105.10 -39.03
CA MET A 463 35.57 -106.01 -40.15
C MET A 463 37.04 -106.44 -40.27
N ILE A 464 37.99 -105.51 -40.07
CA ILE A 464 39.42 -105.81 -40.11
C ILE A 464 39.78 -106.84 -39.04
N PHE A 465 39.29 -106.68 -37.81
CA PHE A 465 39.54 -107.64 -36.74
C PHE A 465 38.95 -109.02 -37.06
N THR A 466 37.76 -109.06 -37.67
CA THR A 466 37.13 -110.30 -38.11
C THR A 466 37.99 -111.07 -39.11
N VAL A 467 38.52 -110.39 -40.13
CA VAL A 467 39.41 -111.01 -41.14
C VAL A 467 40.64 -111.62 -40.47
N VAL A 468 41.30 -110.86 -39.59
CA VAL A 468 42.53 -111.29 -38.92
C VAL A 468 42.28 -112.53 -38.05
N ILE A 469 41.24 -112.51 -37.21
CA ILE A 469 40.89 -113.62 -36.33
C ILE A 469 40.57 -114.87 -37.16
N SER A 470 39.83 -114.72 -38.24
CA SER A 470 39.47 -115.82 -39.12
C SER A 470 40.68 -116.51 -39.75
N ILE A 471 41.72 -115.74 -40.13
CA ILE A 471 42.98 -116.28 -40.67
C ILE A 471 43.76 -117.03 -39.58
N ILE A 472 43.77 -116.50 -38.35
CA ILE A 472 44.44 -117.17 -37.22
C ILE A 472 43.76 -118.51 -36.93
N VAL A 473 42.42 -118.53 -36.84
CA VAL A 473 41.66 -119.76 -36.58
C VAL A 473 41.88 -120.78 -37.69
N PHE A 474 41.91 -120.33 -38.93
CA PHE A 474 42.26 -121.15 -40.09
C PHE A 474 43.61 -121.86 -39.91
N LEU A 475 44.66 -121.11 -39.54
CA LEU A 475 46.02 -121.65 -39.39
C LEU A 475 46.14 -122.58 -38.18
N VAL A 476 45.59 -122.20 -37.03
CA VAL A 476 45.72 -122.97 -35.78
C VAL A 476 44.95 -124.28 -35.87
N VAL A 477 43.68 -124.25 -36.30
CA VAL A 477 42.85 -125.46 -36.37
C VAL A 477 43.30 -126.37 -37.53
N GLY A 478 43.80 -125.79 -38.63
CA GLY A 478 44.39 -126.55 -39.73
C GLY A 478 45.64 -127.31 -39.31
N THR A 479 46.54 -126.68 -38.54
CA THR A 479 47.82 -127.31 -38.14
C THR A 479 47.63 -128.39 -37.08
N ILE A 480 46.74 -128.18 -36.11
CA ILE A 480 46.49 -129.16 -35.03
C ILE A 480 45.92 -130.48 -35.59
N SER A 481 45.06 -130.43 -36.62
CA SER A 481 44.50 -131.64 -37.23
C SER A 481 45.55 -132.48 -37.98
N SER A 482 46.62 -131.85 -38.50
CA SER A 482 47.71 -132.54 -39.18
C SER A 482 48.71 -133.24 -38.24
N ILE A 483 48.80 -132.82 -36.97
CA ILE A 483 49.79 -133.34 -36.01
C ILE A 483 49.20 -134.49 -35.17
N MET A 484 47.91 -134.43 -34.84
CA MET A 484 47.21 -135.55 -34.20
C MET A 484 46.81 -136.56 -35.26
N GLY A 485 47.68 -137.54 -35.54
CA GLY A 485 47.55 -138.56 -36.59
C GLY A 485 46.23 -139.36 -36.58
N LEU A 486 45.18 -138.75 -37.12
CA LEU A 486 43.83 -139.27 -37.26
C LEU A 486 43.45 -139.36 -38.74
N SER A 487 44.24 -140.09 -39.53
CA SER A 487 43.81 -140.75 -40.78
C SER A 487 44.96 -141.59 -41.34
N GLU A 488 44.81 -142.91 -41.36
CA GLU A 488 45.76 -143.86 -41.99
C GLU A 488 45.69 -143.76 -43.52
N GLU A 489 46.45 -142.83 -44.11
CA GLU A 489 47.05 -142.90 -45.47
C GLU A 489 47.74 -141.56 -45.81
N SER A 490 48.75 -141.60 -46.67
CA SER A 490 49.69 -140.51 -46.96
C SER A 490 49.08 -139.22 -47.56
N SER A 491 49.16 -138.09 -46.83
CA SER A 491 49.67 -136.75 -47.26
C SER A 491 49.05 -135.58 -46.44
N THR A 492 49.86 -134.94 -45.60
CA THR A 492 49.51 -133.98 -44.53
C THR A 492 48.90 -132.63 -44.96
N ILE A 493 49.00 -132.23 -46.24
CA ILE A 493 48.60 -130.87 -46.67
C ILE A 493 47.09 -130.75 -46.96
N LYS A 494 46.42 -131.80 -47.44
CA LYS A 494 44.98 -131.74 -47.76
C LYS A 494 44.09 -131.70 -46.51
N ALA A 495 44.48 -132.40 -45.46
CA ALA A 495 43.77 -132.39 -44.17
C ALA A 495 43.81 -130.98 -43.53
N LEU A 496 44.97 -130.32 -43.60
CA LEU A 496 45.20 -128.97 -43.09
C LEU A 496 44.30 -127.92 -43.78
N ALA A 497 44.18 -128.00 -45.10
CA ALA A 497 43.34 -127.08 -45.87
C ALA A 497 41.84 -127.29 -45.58
N LEU A 498 41.35 -128.54 -45.55
CA LEU A 498 39.91 -128.79 -45.41
C LEU A 498 39.36 -128.48 -44.01
N SER A 499 40.11 -128.76 -42.93
CA SER A 499 39.67 -128.39 -41.58
C SER A 499 39.82 -126.90 -41.31
N GLY A 500 40.92 -126.30 -41.78
CA GLY A 500 41.18 -124.87 -41.69
C GLY A 500 40.09 -124.04 -42.39
N ILE A 501 39.74 -124.36 -43.66
CA ILE A 501 38.74 -123.60 -44.44
C ILE A 501 37.38 -123.63 -43.74
N LYS A 502 36.96 -124.79 -43.22
CA LYS A 502 35.64 -124.95 -42.61
C LYS A 502 35.48 -124.06 -41.38
N TRP A 503 36.45 -124.11 -40.46
CA TRP A 503 36.36 -123.36 -39.21
C TRP A 503 36.71 -121.88 -39.39
N GLY A 504 37.73 -121.58 -40.22
CA GLY A 504 38.03 -120.21 -40.62
C GLY A 504 36.81 -119.53 -41.26
N GLY A 505 36.20 -120.15 -42.26
CA GLY A 505 35.01 -119.61 -42.92
C GLY A 505 33.81 -119.37 -41.99
N VAL A 506 33.60 -120.25 -41.00
CA VAL A 506 32.55 -120.05 -39.99
C VAL A 506 32.85 -118.84 -39.10
N THR A 507 34.09 -118.67 -38.63
CA THR A 507 34.49 -117.48 -37.86
C THR A 507 34.37 -116.19 -38.65
N PHE A 508 34.68 -116.22 -39.95
CA PHE A 508 34.53 -115.04 -40.82
C PHE A 508 33.07 -114.59 -40.92
N LEU A 509 32.15 -115.52 -41.19
CA LEU A 509 30.72 -115.23 -41.29
C LEU A 509 30.13 -114.73 -39.96
N LEU A 510 30.57 -115.31 -38.85
CA LEU A 510 30.18 -114.84 -37.51
C LEU A 510 30.66 -113.41 -37.25
N GLY A 511 31.90 -113.08 -37.60
CA GLY A 511 32.43 -111.73 -37.38
C GLY A 511 31.84 -110.67 -38.32
N ILE A 512 31.38 -111.02 -39.54
CA ILE A 512 30.57 -110.12 -40.37
C ILE A 512 29.28 -109.76 -39.65
N GLY A 513 28.59 -110.75 -39.06
CA GLY A 513 27.37 -110.52 -38.28
C GLY A 513 27.60 -109.55 -37.12
N ILE A 514 28.70 -109.73 -36.37
CA ILE A 514 29.08 -108.84 -35.26
C ILE A 514 29.39 -107.43 -35.75
N SER A 515 30.11 -107.28 -36.86
CA SER A 515 30.49 -105.99 -37.43
C SER A 515 29.27 -105.16 -37.85
N ILE A 516 28.29 -105.79 -38.52
CA ILE A 516 27.01 -105.13 -38.88
C ILE A 516 26.26 -104.70 -37.61
N PHE A 517 26.19 -105.57 -36.60
CA PHE A 517 25.50 -105.26 -35.36
C PHE A 517 26.14 -104.07 -34.61
N THR A 518 27.48 -103.99 -34.56
CA THR A 518 28.20 -102.85 -33.96
C THR A 518 27.96 -101.54 -34.70
N SER A 519 27.85 -101.58 -36.04
CA SER A 519 27.54 -100.39 -36.85
C SER A 519 26.13 -99.87 -36.59
N ILE A 520 25.14 -100.78 -36.52
CA ILE A 520 23.75 -100.44 -36.17
C ILE A 520 23.68 -99.88 -34.73
N SER A 521 24.41 -100.47 -33.79
CA SER A 521 24.52 -99.97 -32.41
C SER A 521 25.04 -98.53 -32.36
N SER A 522 26.07 -98.20 -33.15
CA SER A 522 26.60 -96.83 -33.20
C SER A 522 25.61 -95.82 -33.79
N MET A 523 24.76 -96.22 -34.75
CA MET A 523 23.67 -95.35 -35.25
C MET A 523 22.61 -95.13 -34.19
N TRP A 524 22.30 -96.13 -33.38
CA TRP A 524 21.37 -96.00 -32.26
C TRP A 524 21.93 -95.07 -31.18
N GLU A 525 23.17 -95.26 -30.77
CA GLU A 525 23.85 -94.37 -29.81
C GLU A 525 23.92 -92.93 -30.33
N LYS A 526 24.21 -92.72 -31.62
CA LYS A 526 24.18 -91.40 -32.26
C LYS A 526 22.81 -90.73 -32.15
N ASN A 527 21.76 -91.49 -32.44
CA ASN A 527 20.40 -90.95 -32.45
C ASN A 527 19.92 -90.63 -31.03
N ASP A 528 20.35 -91.43 -30.04
CA ASP A 528 20.04 -91.20 -28.64
C ASP A 528 20.79 -89.97 -28.09
N GLU A 529 22.07 -89.81 -28.43
CA GLU A 529 22.88 -88.64 -28.07
C GLU A 529 22.34 -87.34 -28.71
N LYS A 530 21.93 -87.40 -29.99
CA LYS A 530 21.27 -86.28 -30.68
C LYS A 530 19.94 -85.92 -30.02
N LYS A 531 19.13 -86.93 -29.65
CA LYS A 531 17.86 -86.72 -28.94
C LYS A 531 18.08 -86.12 -27.54
N ASN A 532 19.12 -86.54 -26.84
CA ASN A 532 19.52 -85.99 -25.55
C ASN A 532 19.94 -84.50 -25.65
N LEU A 533 20.74 -84.14 -26.65
CA LEU A 533 21.15 -82.75 -26.88
C LEU A 533 19.98 -81.86 -27.34
N VAL A 534 19.07 -82.35 -28.18
CA VAL A 534 17.85 -81.62 -28.56
C VAL A 534 16.93 -81.43 -27.35
N ASN A 535 16.81 -82.43 -26.46
CA ASN A 535 16.07 -82.29 -25.21
C ASN A 535 16.73 -81.27 -24.27
N LYS A 536 18.07 -81.21 -24.20
CA LYS A 536 18.79 -80.17 -23.45
C LYS A 536 18.56 -78.78 -24.03
N LEU A 537 18.53 -78.62 -25.36
CA LEU A 537 18.20 -77.35 -26.01
C LEU A 537 16.76 -76.91 -25.71
N LYS A 538 15.81 -77.85 -25.75
CA LYS A 538 14.42 -77.61 -25.38
C LYS A 538 14.29 -77.20 -23.91
N TYR A 539 15.03 -77.85 -23.02
CA TYR A 539 15.08 -77.50 -21.60
C TYR A 539 15.65 -76.10 -21.35
N VAL A 540 16.65 -75.65 -22.13
CA VAL A 540 17.15 -74.26 -22.04
C VAL A 540 16.09 -73.24 -22.46
N LYS A 541 15.29 -73.53 -23.49
CA LYS A 541 14.17 -72.67 -23.92
C LYS A 541 12.99 -72.69 -22.93
N GLU A 542 12.72 -73.83 -22.30
CA GLU A 542 11.73 -73.94 -21.22
C GLU A 542 12.20 -73.20 -19.95
N MET A 543 13.49 -73.28 -19.60
CA MET A 543 14.11 -72.49 -18.53
C MET A 543 13.98 -70.98 -18.79
N GLU A 544 14.19 -70.51 -20.02
CA GLU A 544 14.04 -69.09 -20.36
C GLU A 544 12.62 -68.58 -20.04
N ALA A 545 11.60 -69.32 -20.47
CA ALA A 545 10.21 -68.95 -20.22
C ALA A 545 9.88 -68.96 -18.72
N GLN A 546 10.44 -69.91 -17.97
CA GLN A 546 10.22 -70.05 -16.53
C GLN A 546 10.97 -68.98 -15.72
N GLU A 547 12.21 -68.65 -16.06
CA GLU A 547 12.96 -67.60 -15.36
C GLU A 547 12.47 -66.20 -15.72
N ARG A 548 12.01 -65.96 -16.96
CA ARG A 548 11.31 -64.70 -17.32
C ARG A 548 10.02 -64.53 -16.51
N SER A 549 9.22 -65.60 -16.33
CA SER A 549 8.00 -65.51 -15.53
C SER A 549 8.30 -65.28 -14.04
N LEU A 550 9.35 -65.89 -13.49
CA LEU A 550 9.80 -65.65 -12.12
C LEU A 550 10.32 -64.21 -11.91
N LEU A 551 11.11 -63.66 -12.85
CA LEU A 551 11.56 -62.27 -12.81
C LEU A 551 10.39 -61.27 -12.90
N GLU A 552 9.39 -61.60 -13.71
CA GLU A 552 8.16 -60.81 -13.82
C GLU A 552 7.36 -60.83 -12.51
N GLU A 553 7.17 -62.01 -11.93
CA GLU A 553 6.48 -62.19 -10.65
C GLU A 553 7.22 -61.48 -9.50
N GLU A 554 8.54 -61.63 -9.41
CA GLU A 554 9.38 -60.98 -8.40
C GLU A 554 9.34 -59.45 -8.55
N SER A 555 9.40 -58.93 -9.79
CA SER A 555 9.30 -57.49 -10.05
C SER A 555 7.92 -56.94 -9.69
N VAL A 556 6.84 -57.66 -10.01
CA VAL A 556 5.47 -57.26 -9.66
C VAL A 556 5.30 -57.25 -8.14
N LEU A 557 5.83 -58.26 -7.45
CA LEU A 557 5.74 -58.39 -6.01
C LEU A 557 6.57 -57.29 -5.31
N LYS A 558 7.81 -57.02 -5.76
CA LYS A 558 8.62 -55.88 -5.30
C LYS A 558 7.91 -54.55 -5.54
N THR A 559 7.35 -54.34 -6.73
CA THR A 559 6.60 -53.11 -7.05
C THR A 559 5.41 -52.93 -6.12
N LYS A 560 4.61 -53.99 -5.90
CA LYS A 560 3.46 -53.94 -4.97
C LYS A 560 3.88 -53.63 -3.53
N ILE A 561 4.93 -54.26 -3.01
CA ILE A 561 5.43 -54.00 -1.66
C ILE A 561 5.89 -52.54 -1.51
N TYR A 562 6.65 -52.04 -2.48
CA TYR A 562 7.13 -50.64 -2.47
C TYR A 562 5.98 -49.64 -2.65
N GLU A 563 5.07 -49.88 -3.60
CA GLU A 563 3.89 -49.05 -3.80
C GLU A 563 3.04 -48.98 -2.54
N GLN A 564 2.78 -50.11 -1.88
CA GLN A 564 2.03 -50.14 -0.63
C GLN A 564 2.72 -49.33 0.47
N LYS A 565 4.04 -49.51 0.65
CA LYS A 565 4.82 -48.76 1.66
C LYS A 565 4.79 -47.25 1.42
N PHE A 566 4.86 -46.81 0.15
CA PHE A 566 4.74 -45.38 -0.18
C PHE A 566 3.31 -44.87 -0.07
N ILE A 567 2.30 -45.66 -0.44
CA ILE A 567 0.89 -45.33 -0.24
C ILE A 567 0.63 -45.11 1.24
N ASP A 568 1.04 -46.02 2.12
CA ASP A 568 0.84 -45.90 3.56
C ASP A 568 1.49 -44.62 4.12
N ARG A 569 2.72 -44.30 3.68
CA ARG A 569 3.41 -43.06 4.08
C ARG A 569 2.75 -41.80 3.53
N ILE A 570 2.32 -41.80 2.27
CA ILE A 570 1.59 -40.69 1.64
C ILE A 570 0.27 -40.46 2.36
N THR A 571 -0.51 -41.51 2.61
CA THR A 571 -1.79 -41.44 3.33
C THR A 571 -1.59 -40.95 4.77
N THR A 572 -0.54 -41.40 5.45
CA THR A 572 -0.17 -40.91 6.78
C THR A 572 0.14 -39.41 6.73
N GLN A 573 0.95 -38.96 5.78
CA GLN A 573 1.31 -37.55 5.64
C GLN A 573 0.11 -36.67 5.25
N GLU A 574 -0.76 -37.15 4.36
CA GLU A 574 -2.02 -36.47 4.01
C GLU A 574 -2.97 -36.38 5.21
N LYS A 575 -3.00 -37.40 6.07
CA LYS A 575 -3.75 -37.38 7.32
C LYS A 575 -3.17 -36.34 8.28
N ILE A 576 -1.85 -36.27 8.44
CA ILE A 576 -1.16 -35.26 9.26
C ILE A 576 -1.50 -33.85 8.77
N ILE A 577 -1.42 -33.59 7.45
CA ILE A 577 -1.80 -32.28 6.89
C ILE A 577 -3.26 -31.95 7.21
N LYS A 578 -4.19 -32.89 7.03
CA LYS A 578 -5.61 -32.69 7.36
C LYS A 578 -5.84 -32.43 8.84
N GLU A 579 -5.14 -33.13 9.73
CA GLU A 579 -5.18 -32.92 11.17
C GLU A 579 -4.67 -31.51 11.51
N PHE A 580 -3.52 -31.07 10.97
CA PHE A 580 -3.01 -29.71 11.17
C PHE A 580 -3.94 -28.62 10.64
N VAL A 581 -4.57 -28.81 9.48
CA VAL A 581 -5.56 -27.85 8.95
C VAL A 581 -6.77 -27.77 9.89
N LYS A 582 -7.27 -28.91 10.37
CA LYS A 582 -8.38 -28.96 11.32
C LYS A 582 -8.01 -28.28 12.65
N GLU A 583 -6.83 -28.56 13.19
CA GLU A 583 -6.32 -27.94 14.41
C GLU A 583 -6.11 -26.44 14.24
N ARG A 584 -5.60 -25.99 13.09
CA ARG A 584 -5.49 -24.57 12.74
C ARG A 584 -6.85 -23.89 12.77
N ASP A 585 -7.86 -24.46 12.10
CA ASP A 585 -9.20 -23.86 12.02
C ASP A 585 -9.90 -23.87 13.39
N GLN A 586 -9.70 -24.93 14.18
CA GLN A 586 -10.19 -24.99 15.57
C GLN A 586 -9.52 -23.95 16.46
N ASN A 587 -8.20 -23.80 16.38
CA ASN A 587 -7.45 -22.79 17.12
C ASN A 587 -7.81 -21.37 16.68
N TYR A 588 -7.97 -21.15 15.37
CA TYR A 588 -8.42 -19.86 14.84
C TYR A 588 -9.79 -19.50 15.41
N ASN A 589 -10.78 -20.39 15.32
CA ASN A 589 -12.12 -20.13 15.84
C ASN A 589 -12.11 -19.94 17.36
N TYR A 590 -11.33 -20.73 18.10
CA TYR A 590 -11.19 -20.59 19.55
C TYR A 590 -10.58 -19.23 19.93
N LYS A 591 -9.43 -18.86 19.33
CA LYS A 591 -8.76 -17.59 19.60
C LYS A 591 -9.58 -16.40 19.12
N TYR A 592 -10.23 -16.49 17.96
CA TYR A 592 -11.13 -15.47 17.44
C TYR A 592 -12.30 -15.20 18.40
N ASN A 593 -12.93 -16.24 18.94
CA ASN A 593 -14.02 -16.08 19.90
C ASN A 593 -13.55 -15.46 21.23
N ILE A 594 -12.34 -15.80 21.70
CA ILE A 594 -11.74 -15.17 22.89
C ILE A 594 -11.43 -13.71 22.62
N ALA A 595 -10.71 -13.43 21.53
CA ALA A 595 -10.36 -12.07 21.12
C ALA A 595 -11.62 -11.22 20.93
N LYS A 596 -12.66 -11.74 20.28
CA LYS A 596 -13.93 -11.02 20.13
C LYS A 596 -14.53 -10.62 21.47
N LYS A 597 -14.51 -11.52 22.45
CA LYS A 597 -15.01 -11.23 23.80
C LYS A 597 -14.16 -10.15 24.49
N GLU A 598 -12.84 -10.23 24.40
CA GLU A 598 -11.95 -9.22 24.99
C GLU A 598 -12.06 -7.86 24.27
N ILE A 599 -12.15 -7.87 22.95
CA ILE A 599 -12.45 -6.69 22.13
C ILE A 599 -13.76 -6.06 22.59
N ASP A 600 -14.84 -6.84 22.75
CA ASP A 600 -16.15 -6.36 23.20
C ASP A 600 -16.07 -5.72 24.61
N ASP A 601 -15.25 -6.26 25.51
CA ASP A 601 -15.01 -5.70 26.86
C ASP A 601 -14.37 -4.29 26.80
N PHE A 602 -13.50 -4.03 25.80
CA PHE A 602 -12.87 -2.71 25.61
C PHE A 602 -13.69 -1.76 24.73
N ILE A 603 -14.36 -2.28 23.70
CA ILE A 603 -15.13 -1.49 22.73
C ILE A 603 -16.48 -1.06 23.30
N THR A 604 -17.12 -1.85 24.16
CA THR A 604 -18.43 -1.50 24.72
C THR A 604 -18.40 -0.13 25.46
N PRO A 605 -17.43 0.14 26.36
CA PRO A 605 -17.26 1.47 26.94
C PRO A 605 -17.04 2.58 25.89
N LEU A 606 -16.29 2.31 24.83
CA LEU A 606 -16.03 3.27 23.75
C LEU A 606 -17.29 3.58 22.93
N ASN A 607 -18.09 2.56 22.61
CA ASN A 607 -19.38 2.74 21.93
C ASN A 607 -20.35 3.56 22.78
N ASN A 608 -20.40 3.31 24.09
CA ASN A 608 -21.22 4.12 25.00
C ASN A 608 -20.78 5.60 25.01
N LEU A 609 -19.47 5.86 24.95
CA LEU A 609 -18.96 7.23 24.82
C LEU A 609 -19.37 7.85 23.48
N LEU A 610 -19.18 7.13 22.37
CA LEU A 610 -19.49 7.59 21.02
C LEU A 610 -20.97 7.90 20.85
N THR A 611 -21.86 6.97 21.20
CA THR A 611 -23.33 7.19 21.17
C THR A 611 -23.74 8.37 22.04
N SER A 612 -23.08 8.57 23.19
CA SER A 612 -23.38 9.72 24.05
C SER A 612 -22.90 11.07 23.50
N LEU A 613 -21.86 11.07 22.64
CA LEU A 613 -21.38 12.26 21.95
C LEU A 613 -22.25 12.59 20.75
N GLU A 614 -22.71 11.57 20.00
CA GLU A 614 -23.63 11.72 18.88
C GLU A 614 -25.00 12.23 19.32
N ASN A 615 -25.53 11.73 20.44
CA ASN A 615 -26.82 12.15 20.98
C ASN A 615 -26.81 13.53 21.66
N ALA A 616 -25.63 14.10 21.91
CA ALA A 616 -25.48 15.38 22.59
C ALA A 616 -25.28 16.56 21.60
N GLY A 617 -25.35 16.31 20.29
CA GLY A 617 -25.37 17.34 19.25
C GLY A 617 -26.79 17.47 18.72
#